data_AF-A0A7S4ZT88-F1
#
_entry.id   AF-A0A7S4ZT88-F1
#
_cell.length_a   1.000
_cell.length_b   1.000
_cell.length_c   1.000
_cell.angle_alpha   90.00
_cell.angle_beta   90.00
_cell.angle_gamma   90.00
#
_symmetry.space_group_name_H-M   'P 1'
#
loop_
_entity.id
_entity.type
_entity.pdbx_description
1 polymer ?
#
loop_
_entity_poly.entity_id
_entity_poly.type
_entity_poly.pdbx_seq_one_letter_code
_entity_poly.pdbx_strand_id
1 'polypeptide(L)'
;MARFYELSLEPTLLGETSLVRIWGRLGTRGQQRIDVFSSERRAVEAFLALLRQKRAKGYRPGRADFALATVGIPKRSRLQSANHVR
;
A
#
# COMPACT_ATOMS: atom_id res chain seq x y z
N MET A 1 5.73 12.64 -18.00
CA MET A 1 6.34 11.67 -17.05
C MET A 1 5.36 11.38 -15.92
N ALA A 2 4.47 10.39 -16.09
CA ALA A 2 3.43 10.07 -15.11
C ALA A 2 3.95 9.06 -14.07
N ARG A 3 4.12 9.49 -12.83
CA ARG A 3 4.49 8.62 -11.70
C ARG A 3 3.34 8.59 -10.70
N PHE A 4 3.17 7.46 -10.03
CA PHE A 4 2.21 7.32 -8.94
C PHE A 4 2.91 6.99 -7.63
N TYR A 5 2.23 7.29 -6.52
CA TYR A 5 2.63 6.91 -5.18
C TYR A 5 1.37 6.60 -4.38
N GLU A 6 1.22 5.35 -3.97
CA GLU A 6 0.08 4.85 -3.22
C GLU A 6 0.54 4.50 -1.80
N LEU A 7 -0.33 4.80 -0.84
CA LEU A 7 -0.13 4.55 0.58
C LEU A 7 -1.40 3.91 1.14
N SER A 8 -1.27 2.78 1.82
CA SER A 8 -2.36 2.17 2.59
C SER A 8 -1.87 1.63 3.93
N LEU A 9 -2.79 1.57 4.90
CA LEU A 9 -2.60 0.85 6.14
C LEU A 9 -3.40 -0.45 6.06
N GLU A 10 -2.73 -1.57 6.27
CA GLU A 10 -3.36 -2.90 6.21
C GLU A 10 -3.11 -3.63 7.53
N PRO A 11 -4.13 -4.27 8.12
CA PRO A 11 -3.93 -5.15 9.26
C PRO A 11 -3.13 -6.39 8.86
N THR A 12 -2.27 -6.88 9.75
CA THR A 12 -1.57 -8.16 9.54
C THR A 12 -2.32 -9.30 10.23
N LEU A 13 -1.98 -10.54 9.86
CA LEU A 13 -2.56 -11.74 10.48
C LEU A 13 -2.23 -11.88 11.98
N LEU A 14 -1.21 -11.16 12.46
CA LEU A 14 -0.73 -11.24 13.84
C LEU A 14 -1.23 -10.08 14.72
N GLY A 15 -2.25 -9.35 14.27
CA GLY A 15 -2.81 -8.21 15.01
C GLY A 15 -1.93 -6.95 14.97
N GLU A 16 -0.90 -6.93 14.12
CA GLU A 16 -0.06 -5.75 13.89
C GLU A 16 -0.65 -4.89 12.76
N THR A 17 -0.09 -3.70 12.55
CA THR A 17 -0.48 -2.82 11.45
C THR A 17 0.68 -2.63 10.50
N SER A 18 0.44 -2.76 9.20
CA SER A 18 1.45 -2.58 8.17
C SER A 18 1.17 -1.35 7.32
N LEU A 19 2.20 -0.58 7.03
CA LEU A 19 2.20 0.49 6.04
C LEU A 19 2.64 -0.09 4.70
N VAL A 20 1.73 -0.16 3.75
CA VAL A 20 2.01 -0.56 2.37
C VAL A 20 2.24 0.70 1.54
N ARG A 21 3.34 0.71 0.80
CA ARG A 21 3.70 1.77 -0.15
C ARG A 21 3.99 1.18 -1.51
N ILE A 22 3.34 1.72 -2.54
CA ILE A 22 3.54 1.33 -3.94
C ILE A 22 3.94 2.56 -4.74
N TRP A 23 4.94 2.43 -5.61
CA TRP A 23 5.38 3.52 -6.47
C TRP A 23 5.86 3.02 -7.82
N GLY A 24 5.66 3.83 -8.84
CA GLY A 24 6.04 3.43 -10.18
C GLY A 24 5.78 4.49 -11.22
N ARG A 25 5.97 4.11 -12.47
CA ARG A 25 5.48 4.85 -13.62
C ARG A 25 4.10 4.30 -13.98
N LEU A 26 3.19 5.17 -14.41
CA LEU A 26 1.88 4.74 -14.89
C LEU A 26 2.05 3.75 -16.06
N GLY A 27 1.26 2.68 -16.09
CA GLY A 27 1.39 1.60 -17.09
C GLY A 27 2.48 0.56 -16.78
N THR A 28 3.13 0.62 -15.61
CA THR A 28 4.09 -0.39 -15.15
C THR A 28 3.64 -1.04 -13.85
N ARG A 29 4.18 -2.22 -13.53
CA ARG A 29 3.90 -2.91 -12.25
C ARG A 29 4.35 -2.12 -11.01
N GLY A 30 5.29 -1.17 -11.16
CA GLY A 30 5.85 -0.43 -10.04
C GLY A 30 6.68 -1.30 -9.08
N GLN A 31 6.92 -0.76 -7.89
CA GLN A 31 7.62 -1.37 -6.77
C GLN A 31 6.77 -1.22 -5.52
N GLN A 32 6.89 -2.18 -4.61
CA GLN A 32 6.16 -2.20 -3.35
C GLN A 32 7.14 -2.34 -2.19
N ARG A 33 6.82 -1.69 -1.07
CA ARG A 33 7.43 -1.97 0.22
C ARG A 33 6.38 -2.01 1.31
N ILE A 34 6.59 -2.88 2.28
CA ILE A 34 5.76 -3.06 3.45
C ILE A 34 6.64 -2.79 4.66
N ASP A 35 6.18 -1.92 5.55
CA ASP A 35 6.81 -1.68 6.85
C ASP A 35 5.79 -2.09 7.93
N VAL A 36 6.17 -3.03 8.81
CA VAL A 36 5.27 -3.59 9.84
C VAL A 36 5.51 -2.89 11.17
N PHE A 37 4.43 -2.59 11.89
CA PHE A 37 4.46 -1.92 13.18
C PHE A 37 3.61 -2.69 14.18
N SER A 38 4.17 -2.96 15.35
CA SER A 38 3.46 -3.57 16.48
C SER A 38 2.38 -2.68 17.11
N SER A 39 2.29 -1.40 16.69
CA SER A 39 1.32 -0.43 17.17
C SER A 39 0.68 0.31 16.00
N GLU A 40 -0.64 0.28 15.93
CA GLU A 40 -1.42 1.02 14.95
C GLU A 40 -1.09 2.52 14.99
N ARG A 41 -0.97 3.09 16.20
CA ARG A 41 -0.59 4.49 16.38
C ARG A 41 0.71 4.84 15.66
N ARG A 42 1.74 3.99 15.80
CA ARG A 42 3.03 4.19 15.12
C ARG A 42 2.90 4.07 13.60
N ALA A 43 2.08 3.14 13.12
CA ALA A 43 1.80 2.99 11.70
C ALA A 43 1.10 4.24 11.12
N VAL A 44 0.11 4.79 11.82
CA VAL A 44 -0.60 6.02 11.46
C VAL A 44 0.33 7.23 11.47
N GLU A 45 1.18 7.37 12.49
CA GLU A 45 2.17 8.45 12.56
C GLU A 45 3.15 8.39 11.36
N ALA A 46 3.67 7.20 11.04
CA ALA A 46 4.54 6.98 9.88
C ALA A 46 3.82 7.25 8.55
N PHE A 47 2.57 6.80 8.41
CA PHE A 47 1.72 7.07 7.24
C PHE A 47 1.53 8.57 7.03
N LEU A 48 1.15 9.30 8.08
CA LEU A 48 0.91 10.75 7.99
C LEU A 48 2.20 11.53 7.72
N ALA A 49 3.32 11.14 8.31
CA ALA A 49 4.62 11.74 8.02
C ALA A 49 4.99 11.57 6.54
N LEU A 50 4.85 10.36 6.01
CA LEU A 50 5.14 10.07 4.60
C LEU A 50 4.16 10.78 3.66
N LEU A 51 2.87 10.81 4.00
CA LEU A 51 1.85 11.53 3.24
C LEU A 51 2.18 13.02 3.13
N ARG A 52 2.54 13.68 4.24
CA ARG A 52 2.97 15.09 4.24
C ARG A 52 4.19 15.30 3.35
N GLN A 53 5.19 14.42 3.45
CA GLN A 53 6.39 14.50 2.61
C GLN A 53 6.05 14.37 1.12
N LYS A 54 5.13 13.48 0.74
CA LYS A 54 4.75 13.28 -0.66
C LYS A 54 3.88 14.42 -1.18
N ARG A 55 2.99 14.98 -0.36
CA ARG A 55 2.26 16.20 -0.69
C ARG A 55 3.19 17.39 -0.95
N ALA A 56 4.21 17.57 -0.12
CA ALA A 56 5.25 18.59 -0.34
C ALA A 56 6.03 18.39 -1.66
N LYS A 57 6.15 17.15 -2.13
CA LYS A 57 6.74 16.80 -3.44
C LYS A 57 5.77 16.97 -4.62
N GLY A 58 4.58 17.51 -4.40
CA GLY A 58 3.57 17.76 -5.44
C GLY A 58 2.67 16.58 -5.77
N TYR A 59 2.78 15.45 -5.04
CA TYR A 59 1.80 14.37 -5.18
C TYR A 59 0.45 14.84 -4.65
N ARG A 60 -0.62 14.56 -5.41
CA ARG A 60 -2.00 14.84 -5.02
C ARG A 60 -2.78 13.52 -4.92
N PRO A 61 -3.81 13.44 -4.07
CA PRO A 61 -4.72 12.30 -4.08
C PRO A 61 -5.22 12.04 -5.50
N GLY A 62 -5.19 10.77 -5.92
CA GLY A 62 -5.83 10.36 -7.16
C GLY A 62 -7.31 10.71 -7.12
N ARG A 63 -7.87 11.08 -8.27
CA ARG A 63 -9.32 11.27 -8.42
C ARG A 63 -10.01 9.95 -8.07
N ALA A 64 -11.17 9.98 -7.40
CA ALA A 64 -11.88 8.77 -6.98
C ALA A 64 -12.08 7.77 -8.13
N ASP A 65 -12.30 8.32 -9.33
CA ASP A 65 -12.43 7.64 -10.62
C ASP A 65 -11.21 6.77 -10.98
N PHE A 66 -9.98 7.23 -10.66
CA PHE A 66 -8.73 6.48 -10.87
C PHE A 66 -8.41 5.51 -9.73
N ALA A 67 -8.91 5.79 -8.51
CA ALA A 67 -8.75 4.88 -7.38
C ALA A 67 -9.47 3.55 -7.66
N LEU A 68 -10.69 3.60 -8.21
CA LEU A 68 -11.43 2.39 -8.60
C LEU A 68 -10.70 1.55 -9.67
N ALA A 69 -10.01 2.20 -10.62
CA ALA A 69 -9.21 1.52 -11.63
C ALA A 69 -7.97 0.81 -11.05
N THR A 70 -7.46 1.27 -9.89
CA THR A 70 -6.32 0.66 -9.19
C THR A 70 -6.77 -0.38 -8.17
N VAL A 71 -7.98 -0.23 -7.61
CA VAL A 71 -8.65 -1.21 -6.72
C VAL A 71 -8.96 -2.55 -7.44
N GLY A 72 -8.87 -2.58 -8.78
CA GLY A 72 -8.92 -3.80 -9.60
C GLY A 72 -7.64 -4.64 -9.60
N ILE A 73 -6.54 -4.21 -8.96
CA ILE A 73 -5.45 -5.14 -8.62
C ILE A 73 -6.03 -6.06 -7.55
N PRO A 74 -6.22 -7.37 -7.82
CA PRO A 74 -6.78 -8.27 -6.83
C PRO A 74 -5.96 -8.13 -5.56
N LYS A 75 -6.63 -7.94 -4.40
CA LYS A 75 -6.02 -8.21 -3.10
C LYS A 75 -5.21 -9.47 -3.30
N ARG A 76 -3.88 -9.40 -3.16
CA ARG A 76 -3.02 -10.59 -3.23
C ARG A 76 -3.47 -11.51 -2.11
N SER A 77 -4.50 -12.32 -2.35
CA SER A 77 -4.72 -13.59 -1.71
C SER A 77 -3.50 -14.40 -2.11
N ARG A 78 -2.49 -14.35 -1.25
CA ARG A 78 -1.44 -15.36 -1.27
C ARG A 78 -2.19 -16.68 -1.16
N LEU A 79 -2.21 -17.42 -2.27
CA LEU A 79 -2.44 -18.85 -2.29
C LEU A 79 -1.55 -19.44 -1.21
N GLN A 80 -2.10 -19.66 -0.01
CA GLN A 80 -1.68 -20.80 0.78
C GLN A 80 -2.28 -21.97 0.01
N SER A 81 -1.48 -22.50 -0.93
CA SER A 81 -1.72 -23.85 -1.42
C SER A 81 -1.80 -24.73 -0.18
N ALA A 82 -3.02 -25.17 0.09
CA ALA A 82 -3.27 -26.39 0.82
C ALA A 82 -2.45 -27.50 0.16
N ASN A 83 -1.31 -27.83 0.75
CA ASN A 83 -0.77 -29.18 0.65
C ASN A 83 -1.16 -29.87 1.95
N HIS A 84 -2.34 -30.50 1.89
CA HIS A 84 -2.78 -31.47 2.88
C HIS A 84 -2.66 -32.83 2.21
N VAL A 85 -1.62 -33.62 2.49
CA VAL A 85 -1.68 -35.09 2.40
C VAL A 85 -0.65 -35.70 3.36
N ARG A 86 -1.21 -36.28 4.43
CA ARG A 86 -0.70 -37.33 5.34
C ARG A 86 0.52 -37.04 6.20
#